data_AF-A0A849IV90-F1
#
_entry.id   AF-A0A849IV90-F1
#
_cell.length_a   1.000
_cell.length_b   1.000
_cell.length_c   1.000
_cell.angle_alpha   90.00
_cell.angle_beta   90.00
_cell.angle_gamma   90.00
#
_symmetry.space_group_name_H-M   'P 1'
#
loop_
_entity.id
_entity.type
_entity.pdbx_description
1 polymer ?
#
loop_
_entity_poly.entity_id
_entity_poly.type
_entity_poly.pdbx_seq_one_letter_code
_entity_poly.pdbx_strand_id
1 'polypeptide(L)'
;MENFMKSTIFVLFGAGGDLSCRLIVPALYNLHLDGHLPANFLLLAVDRFEGNESPDYRDCIARHSRRGAPLDDPWAAFCSRIRSLSVDITNPESFGKISEMLAERERAWGE
;
A
#
# COMPACT_ATOMS: atom_id res chain seq x y z
N MET A 1 22.31 -8.28 14.52
CA MET A 1 22.46 -7.02 13.76
C MET A 1 21.06 -6.52 13.50
N GLU A 2 20.57 -5.61 14.35
CA GLU A 2 19.24 -5.03 14.20
C GLU A 2 19.23 -4.21 12.92
N ASN A 3 18.46 -4.66 11.93
CA ASN A 3 18.31 -3.94 10.68
C ASN A 3 17.47 -2.69 10.98
N PHE A 4 18.12 -1.55 11.22
CA PHE A 4 17.47 -0.24 11.36
C PHE A 4 16.85 0.16 10.01
N MET A 5 15.73 -0.47 9.66
CA MET A 5 14.93 -0.06 8.51
C MET A 5 14.23 1.24 8.84
N LYS A 6 14.53 2.29 8.06
CA LYS A 6 13.84 3.57 8.14
C LYS A 6 12.35 3.39 7.86
N SER A 7 11.53 4.21 8.51
CA SER A 7 10.11 4.32 8.17
C SER A 7 9.96 4.58 6.67
N THR A 8 8.97 3.95 6.04
CA THR A 8 8.79 4.01 4.58
C THR A 8 7.33 4.18 4.23
N ILE A 9 7.06 5.22 3.45
CA ILE A 9 5.78 5.37 2.75
C ILE A 9 6.01 5.03 1.28
N PHE A 10 5.40 3.93 0.83
CA PHE A 10 5.41 3.52 -0.57
C PHE A 10 4.17 4.10 -1.25
N VAL A 11 4.35 5.13 -2.08
CA VAL A 11 3.26 5.72 -2.86
C VAL A 11 3.14 4.99 -4.19
N LEU A 12 2.01 4.32 -4.40
CA LEU A 12 1.73 3.55 -5.61
C LEU A 12 0.70 4.31 -6.46
N PHE A 13 1.14 4.97 -7.53
CA PHE A 13 0.25 5.55 -8.52
C PHE A 13 -0.24 4.49 -9.51
N GLY A 14 -1.51 4.56 -9.93
CA GLY A 14 -2.13 3.51 -10.73
C GLY A 14 -2.41 2.26 -9.90
N ALA A 15 -2.78 2.44 -8.63
CA ALA A 15 -2.90 1.37 -7.66
C ALA A 15 -4.00 0.35 -7.97
N GLY A 16 -4.98 0.69 -8.81
CA GLY A 16 -6.00 -0.21 -9.35
C GLY A 16 -5.63 -0.86 -10.69
N GLY A 17 -4.48 -0.51 -11.27
CA GLY A 17 -4.03 -1.06 -12.55
C GLY A 17 -3.55 -2.52 -12.48
N ASP A 18 -3.45 -3.16 -13.66
CA ASP A 18 -3.02 -4.56 -13.81
C ASP A 18 -1.65 -4.82 -13.17
N LEU A 19 -0.67 -3.94 -13.38
CA LEU A 19 0.67 -4.10 -12.80
C LEU A 19 0.65 -4.14 -11.27
N SER A 20 -0.19 -3.28 -10.68
CA SER A 20 -0.38 -3.20 -9.23
C SER A 20 -0.96 -4.50 -8.68
N CYS A 21 -2.02 -5.00 -9.30
CA CYS A 21 -2.71 -6.23 -8.91
C CYS A 21 -1.86 -7.49 -9.16
N ARG A 22 -1.19 -7.57 -10.31
CA ARG A 22 -0.50 -8.79 -10.77
C ARG A 22 0.89 -8.96 -10.20
N LEU A 23 1.62 -7.87 -9.91
CA LEU A 23 3.02 -7.94 -9.50
C LEU A 23 3.30 -7.18 -8.20
N ILE A 24 2.97 -5.88 -8.13
CA ILE A 24 3.47 -5.02 -7.04
C ILE A 24 2.86 -5.40 -5.68
N VAL A 25 1.53 -5.46 -5.58
CA VAL A 25 0.86 -5.77 -4.31
C VAL A 25 1.15 -7.20 -3.84
N PRO A 26 1.13 -8.24 -4.71
CA PRO A 26 1.60 -9.57 -4.34
C PRO A 26 3.04 -9.60 -3.83
N ALA A 27 3.95 -8.83 -4.43
CA ALA A 27 5.34 -8.75 -3.98
C ALA A 27 5.46 -8.08 -2.60
N LEU A 28 4.76 -6.97 -2.37
CA LEU A 28 4.73 -6.29 -1.07
C LEU A 28 4.15 -7.18 0.03
N TYR A 29 3.09 -7.95 -0.27
CA TYR A 29 2.54 -8.92 0.67
C TYR A 29 3.54 -10.05 0.97
N ASN A 30 4.29 -10.53 -0.01
CA ASN A 30 5.34 -11.53 0.24
C ASN A 30 6.45 -10.97 1.13
N LEU A 31 6.87 -9.71 0.92
CA LEU A 31 7.82 -9.04 1.81
C LEU A 31 7.26 -8.87 3.23
N HIS A 32 5.96 -8.62 3.37
CA HIS A 32 5.30 -8.58 4.67
C HIS A 32 5.39 -9.94 5.40
N LEU A 33 5.06 -11.03 4.70
CA LEU A 33 5.14 -12.38 5.25
C LEU A 33 6.56 -12.77 5.68
N ASP A 34 7.57 -12.29 4.95
CA ASP A 34 8.98 -12.57 5.23
C ASP A 34 9.59 -11.62 6.28
N GLY A 35 8.81 -10.68 6.83
CA GLY A 35 9.32 -9.70 7.80
C GLY A 35 10.32 -8.70 7.20
N HIS A 36 10.26 -8.49 5.88
CA HIS A 36 11.14 -7.60 5.13
C HIS A 36 10.55 -6.21 4.87
N LEU A 37 9.41 -5.88 5.46
CA LEU A 37 8.92 -4.50 5.50
C LEU A 37 9.36 -3.83 6.81
N PRO A 38 9.65 -2.52 6.80
CA PRO A 38 9.88 -1.76 8.03
C PRO A 38 8.70 -1.90 9.02
N ALA A 39 8.99 -1.69 10.31
CA ALA A 39 7.94 -1.64 11.33
C ALA A 39 6.91 -0.55 10.99
N ASN A 40 7.42 0.64 10.64
CA ASN A 40 6.65 1.76 10.10
C ASN A 40 6.62 1.69 8.57
N PHE A 41 5.63 0.99 8.04
CA PHE A 41 5.40 0.91 6.61
C PHE A 41 3.96 1.31 6.27
N LEU A 42 3.80 2.12 5.22
CA LEU A 42 2.52 2.48 4.63
C LEU A 42 2.57 2.26 3.11
N LEU A 43 1.60 1.52 2.57
CA LEU A 43 1.27 1.56 1.14
C LEU A 43 0.17 2.60 0.92
N LEU A 44 0.51 3.72 0.30
CA LEU A 44 -0.44 4.74 -0.15
C LEU A 44 -0.84 4.42 -1.60
N ALA A 45 -1.98 3.75 -1.77
CA ALA A 45 -2.55 3.38 -3.05
C ALA A 45 -3.29 4.57 -3.67
N VAL A 46 -2.71 5.15 -4.72
CA VAL A 46 -3.24 6.32 -5.43
C VAL A 46 -3.79 5.91 -6.79
N ASP A 47 -5.06 6.20 -7.04
CA ASP A 47 -5.70 6.04 -8.35
C ASP A 47 -6.90 6.98 -8.49
N ARG A 48 -7.58 6.95 -9.64
CA ARG A 48 -8.90 7.55 -9.84
C ARG A 48 -9.96 6.53 -9.44
N PHE A 49 -10.11 6.28 -8.14
CA PHE A 49 -11.17 5.39 -7.66
C PHE A 49 -12.54 6.04 -7.87
N GLU A 50 -13.47 5.32 -8.50
CA GLU A 50 -14.87 5.72 -8.59
C GLU A 50 -15.61 5.21 -7.34
N GLY A 51 -16.14 6.12 -6.53
CA GLY A 51 -16.85 5.76 -5.28
C GLY A 51 -15.93 5.15 -4.21
N ASN A 52 -16.44 4.13 -3.49
CA ASN A 52 -15.71 3.40 -2.43
C ASN A 52 -14.93 2.19 -2.97
N GLU A 53 -14.76 2.05 -4.28
CA GLU A 53 -14.11 0.90 -4.89
C GLU A 53 -12.58 1.03 -4.81
N SER A 54 -12.01 0.62 -3.67
CA SER A 54 -10.59 0.26 -3.61
C SER A 54 -10.37 -1.09 -4.30
N PRO A 55 -9.20 -1.35 -4.91
CA PRO A 55 -8.93 -2.62 -5.57
C PRO A 55 -8.98 -3.77 -4.55
N ASP A 56 -9.55 -4.91 -4.94
CA ASP A 56 -9.53 -6.11 -4.10
C ASP A 56 -8.13 -6.75 -4.12
N TYR A 57 -7.24 -6.17 -3.32
CA TYR A 57 -5.89 -6.65 -3.17
C TYR A 57 -5.82 -8.08 -2.60
N ARG A 58 -6.84 -8.52 -1.86
CA ARG A 58 -6.86 -9.90 -1.35
C ARG A 58 -7.02 -10.89 -2.51
N ASP A 59 -7.97 -10.63 -3.40
CA ASP A 59 -8.16 -11.42 -4.63
C ASP A 59 -6.93 -11.33 -5.56
N CYS A 60 -6.36 -10.14 -5.76
CA CYS A 60 -5.12 -9.96 -6.52
C CYS A 60 -3.99 -10.87 -6.00
N ILE A 61 -3.76 -10.88 -4.68
CA ILE A 61 -2.75 -11.74 -4.06
C ILE A 61 -3.11 -13.21 -4.25
N ALA A 62 -4.37 -13.60 -4.03
CA ALA A 62 -4.81 -14.98 -4.18
C ALA A 62 -4.59 -15.53 -5.60
N ARG A 63 -4.77 -14.69 -6.62
CA ARG A 63 -4.60 -15.08 -8.03
C ARG A 63 -3.15 -15.06 -8.50
N HIS A 64 -2.33 -14.15 -7.99
CA HIS A 64 -1.03 -13.85 -8.58
C HIS A 64 0.17 -14.15 -7.68
N SER A 65 -0.02 -14.31 -6.37
CA SER A 65 1.06 -14.74 -5.48
C SER A 65 1.31 -16.24 -5.60
N ARG A 66 2.60 -16.61 -5.69
CA ARG A 66 3.04 -18.01 -5.63
C ARG A 66 2.81 -18.66 -4.27
N ARG A 67 2.43 -17.88 -3.25
CA ARG A 67 2.08 -18.37 -1.90
C ARG A 67 0.61 -18.75 -1.76
N GLY A 68 -0.19 -18.57 -2.81
CA GLY A 68 -1.62 -18.84 -2.80
C GLY A 68 -2.43 -17.76 -2.06
N ALA A 69 -3.64 -18.13 -1.64
CA ALA A 69 -4.58 -17.22 -0.98
C ALA A 69 -4.04 -16.70 0.37
N PRO A 70 -4.20 -15.40 0.68
CA PRO A 70 -3.85 -14.84 1.99
C PRO A 70 -4.61 -15.53 3.13
N LEU A 71 -3.87 -15.96 4.16
CA LEU A 71 -4.43 -16.31 5.47
C LEU A 71 -4.99 -15.05 6.14
N ASP A 72 -6.00 -15.22 7.02
CA ASP A 72 -6.73 -14.08 7.60
C ASP A 72 -5.85 -13.16 8.46
N ASP A 73 -5.07 -13.69 9.40
CA ASP A 73 -4.29 -12.84 10.31
C ASP A 73 -3.17 -12.05 9.59
N PRO A 74 -2.32 -12.67 8.74
CA PRO A 74 -1.31 -11.93 7.99
C PRO A 74 -1.93 -10.94 6.99
N TRP A 75 -3.08 -11.28 6.40
CA TRP A 75 -3.82 -10.37 5.55
C TRP A 75 -4.31 -9.14 6.33
N ALA A 76 -4.95 -9.34 7.48
CA ALA A 76 -5.42 -8.25 8.32
C ALA A 76 -4.27 -7.33 8.76
N ALA A 77 -3.13 -7.93 9.14
CA ALA A 77 -1.92 -7.18 9.49
C ALA A 77 -1.39 -6.35 8.32
N PHE A 78 -1.30 -6.91 7.10
CA PHE A 78 -0.87 -6.17 5.92
C PHE A 78 -1.88 -5.09 5.51
N CYS A 79 -3.17 -5.41 5.49
CA CYS A 79 -4.26 -4.51 5.11
C CYS A 79 -4.30 -3.26 6.00
N SER A 80 -4.00 -3.40 7.29
CA SER A 80 -3.90 -2.26 8.23
C SER A 80 -2.87 -1.20 7.80
N ARG A 81 -1.90 -1.59 6.96
CA ARG A 81 -0.81 -0.75 6.41
C ARG A 81 -1.14 -0.15 5.05
N ILE A 82 -2.33 -0.35 4.51
CA ILE A 82 -2.75 0.17 3.21
C ILE A 82 -3.70 1.36 3.44
N ARG A 83 -3.53 2.42 2.66
CA ARG A 83 -4.49 3.52 2.55
C ARG A 83 -4.73 3.82 1.08
N SER A 84 -5.99 3.95 0.70
CA SER A 84 -6.38 4.36 -0.66
C SER A 84 -6.67 5.85 -0.67
N LEU A 85 -6.22 6.53 -1.72
CA LEU A 85 -6.46 7.95 -1.92
C LEU A 85 -6.85 8.20 -3.39
N SER A 86 -8.02 8.79 -3.59
CA SER A 86 -8.47 9.18 -4.92
C SER A 86 -7.86 10.53 -5.32
N VAL A 87 -7.00 10.52 -6.35
CA VAL A 87 -6.27 11.69 -6.84
C VAL A 87 -6.33 11.73 -8.36
N ASP A 88 -6.74 12.88 -8.90
CA ASP A 88 -6.54 13.18 -10.30
C ASP A 88 -5.11 13.69 -10.50
N ILE A 89 -4.24 12.84 -11.04
CA ILE A 89 -2.83 13.18 -11.29
C ILE A 89 -2.64 14.22 -12.41
N THR A 90 -3.68 14.52 -13.18
CA THR A 90 -3.66 15.58 -14.19
C THR A 90 -4.01 16.95 -13.61
N ASN A 91 -4.52 16.98 -12.38
CA ASN A 91 -4.82 18.21 -11.64
C ASN A 91 -3.76 18.46 -10.55
N PRO A 92 -2.84 19.42 -10.72
CA PRO A 92 -1.81 19.75 -9.72
C PRO A 92 -2.35 20.05 -8.33
N GLU A 93 -3.56 20.63 -8.21
CA GLU A 93 -4.17 20.94 -6.91
C GLU A 93 -4.52 19.68 -6.12
N SER A 94 -4.75 18.55 -6.80
CA SER A 94 -5.09 17.28 -6.15
C SER A 94 -3.91 16.65 -5.41
N PHE A 95 -2.66 17.06 -5.70
CA PHE A 95 -1.47 16.57 -5.01
C PHE A 95 -1.40 17.07 -3.56
N GLY A 96 -2.10 18.15 -3.20
CA GLY A 96 -2.18 18.63 -1.82
C GLY A 96 -2.65 17.54 -0.84
N LYS A 97 -3.59 16.69 -1.28
CA LYS A 97 -4.09 15.55 -0.49
C LYS A 97 -3.00 14.51 -0.20
N ILE A 98 -2.08 14.31 -1.14
CA ILE A 98 -0.94 13.40 -0.94
C ILE A 98 -0.04 14.00 0.14
N SER A 99 0.35 15.27 0.01
CA SER A 99 1.20 15.96 0.98
C SER A 99 0.60 15.94 2.39
N GLU A 100 -0.72 16.17 2.52
CA GLU A 100 -1.43 16.10 3.80
C GLU A 100 -1.35 14.70 4.43
N MET A 101 -1.58 13.65 3.65
CA MET A 101 -1.50 12.26 4.11
C MET A 101 -0.08 11.86 4.52
N LEU A 102 0.93 12.30 3.77
CA LEU A 102 2.34 12.05 4.11
C LEU A 102 2.68 12.74 5.44
N ALA A 103 2.36 14.02 5.59
CA ALA A 103 2.63 14.79 6.80
C ALA A 103 1.84 14.30 8.03
N GLU A 104 0.62 13.77 7.84
CA GLU A 104 -0.12 13.09 8.92
C GLU A 104 0.61 11.83 9.37
N ARG A 105 1.09 11.03 8.41
CA ARG A 105 1.75 9.76 8.73
C ARG A 105 3.12 9.93 9.37
N GLU A 106 3.93 10.88 8.90
CA GLU A 106 5.23 11.26 9.48
C GLU A 106 5.05 11.69 10.94
N ARG A 107 4.11 12.62 11.21
CA ARG A 107 3.78 13.05 12.58
C ARG A 107 3.33 11.91 13.47
N ALA A 108 2.52 10.97 12.94
CA ALA A 108 2.08 9.80 13.70
C ALA A 108 3.23 8.84 14.05
N TRP A 109 4.31 8.86 13.28
CA TRP A 109 5.54 8.10 13.54
C TRP A 109 6.59 8.89 14.34
N GLY A 110 6.34 10.17 14.62
CA GLY A 110 7.29 11.05 15.32
C GLY A 110 8.48 11.46 14.47
N GLU A 111 8.32 11.47 13.15
CA GLU A 111 9.30 11.92 12.16
C GLU A 111 8.95 13.30 11.58
#